data_AF-A0A971L831-F1
#
_entry.id   AF-A0A971L831-F1
#
_cell.length_a   1.000
_cell.length_b   1.000
_cell.length_c   1.000
_cell.angle_alpha   90.00
_cell.angle_beta   90.00
_cell.angle_gamma   90.00
#
_symmetry.space_group_name_H-M   'P 1'
#
loop_
_entity.id
_entity.type
_entity.pdbx_description
1 polymer ?
#
loop_
_entity_poly.entity_id
_entity_poly.type
_entity_poly.pdbx_seq_one_letter_code
_entity_poly.pdbx_strand_id
1 'polypeptide(L)'
;VEGELGRIGGTEDQVSVSAREATMTDPEEARLFAEETGVDALAVAIGTAHGRYQGAPELDFERLEAIARAVPVPLVLHGSSGVPDDHIRRAVKLGVRKINIDTDIRIAFVEAVRHFLQEVPEEIDPRKVLGPAREAITGVIRHKIRVFRGQ
;
A
#
# COMPACT_ATOMS: atom_id res chain seq x y z
N VAL A 1 9.65 14.85 -6.95
CA VAL A 1 8.18 14.91 -6.83
C VAL A 1 7.59 13.61 -7.32
N GLU A 2 6.64 13.03 -6.57
CA GLU A 2 5.86 11.86 -6.98
C GLU A 2 4.58 12.35 -7.68
N GLY A 3 4.32 11.82 -8.89
CA GLY A 3 3.02 11.96 -9.56
C GLY A 3 2.17 10.71 -9.41
N GLU A 4 0.89 10.80 -9.71
CA GLU A 4 -0.05 9.67 -9.68
C GLU A 4 -0.92 9.69 -10.93
N LEU A 5 -1.13 8.52 -11.55
CA LEU A 5 -2.02 8.35 -12.68
C LEU A 5 -2.93 7.14 -12.47
N GLY A 6 -4.21 7.29 -12.83
CA GLY A 6 -5.27 6.34 -12.49
C GLY A 6 -5.97 6.72 -11.18
N ARG A 7 -6.83 5.84 -10.67
CA ARG A 7 -7.56 6.04 -9.42
C ARG A 7 -7.41 4.83 -8.52
N ILE A 8 -6.88 5.03 -7.33
CA ILE A 8 -6.83 4.00 -6.29
C ILE A 8 -8.19 3.97 -5.58
N GLY A 9 -8.82 2.79 -5.53
CA GLY A 9 -10.09 2.61 -4.83
C GLY A 9 -9.93 2.76 -3.31
N GLY A 10 -10.96 3.22 -2.62
CA GLY A 10 -11.07 3.20 -1.16
C GLY A 10 -12.04 2.14 -0.65
N THR A 11 -11.99 1.84 0.66
CA THR A 11 -12.95 0.95 1.34
C THR A 11 -14.42 1.33 1.21
N GLU A 12 -14.69 2.57 0.80
CA GLU A 12 -16.04 3.13 0.62
C GLU A 12 -16.51 3.05 -0.84
N ASP A 13 -15.63 2.73 -1.79
CA ASP A 13 -15.95 2.72 -3.20
C ASP A 13 -16.56 1.35 -3.61
N GLN A 14 -17.89 1.31 -3.82
CA GLN A 14 -18.54 0.16 -4.45
C GLN A 14 -18.35 0.23 -5.97
N VAL A 15 -17.25 -0.31 -6.47
CA VAL A 15 -16.87 -0.24 -7.90
C VAL A 15 -17.24 -1.53 -8.63
N SER A 16 -17.99 -1.43 -9.74
CA SER A 16 -18.26 -2.56 -10.64
C SER A 16 -16.98 -3.00 -11.39
N VAL A 17 -16.96 -4.20 -11.98
CA VAL A 17 -15.79 -4.71 -12.73
C VAL A 17 -15.42 -3.77 -13.89
N SER A 18 -16.39 -3.23 -14.62
CA SER A 18 -16.14 -2.27 -15.71
C SER A 18 -15.61 -0.93 -15.20
N ALA A 19 -16.08 -0.47 -14.04
CA ALA A 19 -15.57 0.74 -13.42
C ALA A 19 -14.16 0.52 -12.83
N ARG A 20 -13.81 -0.71 -12.44
CA ARG A 20 -12.47 -1.07 -11.95
C ARG A 20 -11.43 -0.98 -13.07
N GLU A 21 -11.71 -1.48 -14.27
CA GLU A 21 -10.79 -1.29 -15.41
C GLU A 21 -10.57 0.18 -15.73
N ALA A 22 -11.64 0.99 -15.74
CA ALA A 22 -11.55 2.43 -16.00
C ALA A 22 -10.74 3.21 -14.94
N THR A 23 -10.47 2.61 -13.78
CA THR A 23 -9.62 3.21 -12.73
C THR A 23 -8.16 2.80 -12.82
N MET A 24 -7.82 1.76 -13.58
CA MET A 24 -6.44 1.29 -13.68
C MET A 24 -5.60 2.18 -14.59
N THR A 25 -4.31 2.26 -14.30
CA THR A 25 -3.36 3.04 -15.10
C THR A 25 -3.12 2.39 -16.45
N ASP A 26 -3.30 3.14 -17.54
CA ASP A 26 -2.87 2.71 -18.87
C ASP A 26 -1.35 2.89 -19.04
N PRO A 27 -0.62 1.90 -19.60
CA PRO A 27 0.83 2.01 -19.78
C PRO A 27 1.30 3.16 -20.69
N GLU A 28 0.59 3.46 -21.77
CA GLU A 28 0.98 4.54 -22.68
C GLU A 28 0.66 5.90 -22.06
N GLU A 29 -0.48 6.04 -21.39
CA GLU A 29 -0.78 7.25 -20.62
C GLU A 29 0.25 7.49 -19.51
N ALA A 30 0.70 6.43 -18.82
CA ALA A 30 1.73 6.52 -17.79
C ALA A 30 3.06 7.02 -18.34
N ARG A 31 3.46 6.54 -19.52
CA ARG A 31 4.67 6.97 -20.22
C ARG A 31 4.58 8.46 -20.60
N LEU A 32 3.50 8.85 -21.27
CA LEU A 32 3.25 10.24 -21.67
C LEU A 32 3.22 11.17 -20.45
N PHE A 33 2.50 10.79 -19.40
CA PHE A 33 2.43 11.58 -18.17
C PHE A 33 3.83 11.78 -17.55
N ALA A 34 4.64 10.73 -17.46
CA ALA A 34 5.98 10.83 -16.90
C ALA A 34 6.89 11.75 -17.74
N GLU A 35 6.83 11.65 -19.07
CA GLU A 35 7.60 12.47 -20.00
C GLU A 35 7.20 13.95 -19.98
N GLU A 36 5.90 14.22 -20.00
CA GLU A 36 5.37 15.59 -20.07
C GLU A 36 5.49 16.33 -18.74
N THR A 37 5.34 15.63 -17.61
CA THR A 37 5.38 16.25 -16.28
C THR A 37 6.78 16.29 -15.66
N GLY A 38 7.68 15.39 -16.06
CA GLY A 38 9.02 15.27 -15.48
C GLY A 38 9.03 14.83 -14.01
N VAL A 39 8.04 14.04 -13.57
CA VAL A 39 8.00 13.50 -12.20
C VAL A 39 9.17 12.55 -11.92
N ASP A 40 9.64 12.51 -10.66
CA ASP A 40 10.76 11.66 -10.24
C ASP A 40 10.33 10.22 -9.89
N ALA A 41 9.02 10.01 -9.67
CA ALA A 41 8.41 8.72 -9.41
C ALA A 41 6.94 8.75 -9.80
N LEU A 42 6.38 7.60 -10.18
CA LEU A 42 4.99 7.49 -10.62
C LEU A 42 4.22 6.45 -9.80
N ALA A 43 3.18 6.89 -9.10
CA ALA A 43 2.19 6.03 -8.48
C ALA A 43 1.19 5.53 -9.51
N VAL A 44 0.93 4.23 -9.48
CA VAL A 44 0.07 3.54 -10.47
C VAL A 44 -1.01 2.71 -9.80
N ALA A 45 -2.20 2.75 -10.39
CA ALA A 45 -3.35 1.95 -10.02
C ALA A 45 -3.33 0.61 -10.79
N ILE A 46 -3.06 -0.48 -10.05
CA ILE A 46 -3.01 -1.85 -10.57
C ILE A 46 -3.89 -2.82 -9.79
N GLY A 47 -4.87 -2.32 -9.02
CA GLY A 47 -5.76 -3.16 -8.20
C GLY A 47 -5.54 -3.07 -6.68
N THR A 48 -4.63 -2.20 -6.23
CA THR A 48 -4.53 -1.84 -4.81
C THR A 48 -5.65 -0.89 -4.37
N ALA A 49 -5.97 -0.87 -3.08
CA ALA A 49 -7.01 -0.02 -2.49
C ALA A 49 -6.60 0.49 -1.11
N HIS A 50 -7.05 1.69 -0.74
CA HIS A 50 -6.85 2.23 0.60
C HIS A 50 -7.82 1.62 1.62
N GLY A 51 -7.31 1.37 2.83
CA GLY A 51 -8.10 0.87 3.94
C GLY A 51 -8.05 -0.65 4.10
N ARG A 52 -9.07 -1.21 4.75
CA ARG A 52 -9.20 -2.66 4.97
C ARG A 52 -9.87 -3.32 3.78
N TYR A 53 -9.17 -4.24 3.12
CA TYR A 53 -9.75 -5.02 2.04
C TYR A 53 -10.96 -5.85 2.50
N GLN A 54 -12.03 -5.87 1.69
CA GLN A 54 -13.22 -6.73 1.91
C GLN A 54 -13.07 -8.12 1.26
N GLY A 55 -11.94 -8.39 0.58
CA GLY A 55 -11.62 -9.63 -0.11
C GLY A 55 -10.12 -9.71 -0.45
N ALA A 56 -9.71 -10.71 -1.21
CA ALA A 56 -8.30 -10.81 -1.61
C ALA A 56 -7.95 -9.69 -2.62
N PRO A 57 -6.86 -8.94 -2.41
CA PRO A 57 -6.37 -7.99 -3.41
C PRO A 57 -5.91 -8.71 -4.67
N GLU A 58 -6.46 -8.30 -5.79
CA GLU A 58 -6.13 -8.80 -7.12
C GLU A 58 -5.30 -7.74 -7.85
N LEU A 59 -3.98 -7.95 -7.88
CA LEU A 59 -3.05 -7.05 -8.56
C LEU A 59 -2.86 -7.48 -10.02
N ASP A 60 -2.99 -6.53 -10.93
CA ASP A 60 -2.72 -6.69 -12.36
C ASP A 60 -1.22 -6.57 -12.63
N PHE A 61 -0.52 -7.71 -12.51
CA PHE A 61 0.93 -7.77 -12.70
C PHE A 61 1.35 -7.65 -14.17
N GLU A 62 0.49 -8.02 -15.12
CA GLU A 62 0.77 -7.87 -16.55
C GLU A 62 0.81 -6.38 -16.92
N ARG A 63 -0.16 -5.61 -16.42
CA ARG A 63 -0.17 -4.15 -16.51
C ARG A 63 1.01 -3.52 -15.81
N LEU A 64 1.33 -3.95 -14.59
CA LEU A 64 2.51 -3.43 -13.87
C LEU A 64 3.79 -3.63 -14.68
N GLU A 65 3.96 -4.81 -15.28
CA GLU A 65 5.13 -5.10 -16.12
C GLU A 65 5.14 -4.26 -17.39
N ALA A 66 3.98 -4.04 -18.03
CA ALA A 66 3.87 -3.15 -19.19
C ALA A 66 4.25 -1.70 -18.84
N ILE A 67 3.73 -1.17 -17.74
CA ILE A 67 4.07 0.16 -17.22
C ILE A 67 5.57 0.24 -16.93
N ALA A 68 6.14 -0.75 -16.23
CA ALA A 68 7.55 -0.74 -15.86
C ALA A 68 8.51 -0.78 -17.06
N ARG A 69 8.08 -1.34 -18.20
CA ARG A 69 8.83 -1.30 -19.46
C ARG A 69 8.74 0.07 -20.15
N ALA A 70 7.60 0.74 -20.03
CA ALA A 70 7.34 2.00 -20.72
C ALA A 70 7.82 3.23 -19.94
N VAL A 71 7.74 3.19 -18.61
CA VAL A 71 8.00 4.34 -17.73
C VAL A 71 9.44 4.29 -17.19
N PRO A 72 10.29 5.30 -17.46
CA PRO A 72 11.70 5.28 -17.07
C PRO A 72 11.96 5.63 -15.60
N VAL A 73 10.93 6.03 -14.85
CA VAL A 73 11.04 6.47 -13.46
C VAL A 73 10.57 5.38 -12.48
N PRO A 74 11.06 5.37 -11.22
CA PRO A 74 10.62 4.42 -10.21
C PRO A 74 9.09 4.39 -10.01
N LEU A 75 8.52 3.19 -9.93
CA LEU A 75 7.08 3.01 -9.69
C LEU A 75 6.76 2.97 -8.20
N VAL A 76 5.59 3.50 -7.86
CA VAL A 76 5.06 3.57 -6.50
C VAL A 76 3.75 2.78 -6.40
N LEU A 77 3.61 1.97 -5.35
CA LEU A 77 2.34 1.35 -4.99
C LEU A 77 1.74 2.01 -3.75
N HIS A 78 0.50 2.44 -3.90
CA HIS A 78 -0.34 2.90 -2.81
C HIS A 78 -1.21 1.75 -2.28
N GLY A 79 -2.03 2.00 -1.26
CA GLY A 79 -3.02 1.02 -0.79
C GLY A 79 -2.46 -0.38 -0.49
N SER A 80 -1.23 -0.51 -0.03
CA SER A 80 -0.54 -1.81 0.05
C SER A 80 -0.70 -2.53 1.40
N SER A 81 -1.50 -1.98 2.31
CA SER A 81 -1.84 -2.64 3.58
C SER A 81 -2.78 -3.82 3.34
N GLY A 82 -2.53 -4.98 3.94
CA GLY A 82 -3.31 -6.20 3.65
C GLY A 82 -3.01 -6.90 2.31
N VAL A 83 -2.11 -6.36 1.48
CA VAL A 83 -1.61 -7.07 0.29
C VAL A 83 -0.68 -8.21 0.73
N PRO A 84 -0.85 -9.45 0.20
CA PRO A 84 0.02 -10.58 0.49
C PRO A 84 1.50 -10.28 0.23
N ASP A 85 2.38 -10.78 1.10
CA ASP A 85 3.81 -10.49 1.01
C ASP A 85 4.45 -10.97 -0.30
N ASP A 86 4.01 -12.10 -0.84
CA ASP A 86 4.45 -12.64 -2.13
C ASP A 86 4.04 -11.74 -3.30
N HIS A 87 2.85 -11.14 -3.25
CA HIS A 87 2.40 -10.14 -4.21
C HIS A 87 3.26 -8.87 -4.14
N ILE A 88 3.58 -8.40 -2.93
CA ILE A 88 4.49 -7.26 -2.74
C ILE A 88 5.89 -7.59 -3.30
N ARG A 89 6.46 -8.75 -2.97
CA ARG A 89 7.75 -9.18 -3.50
C ARG A 89 7.75 -9.26 -5.02
N ARG A 90 6.66 -9.74 -5.62
CA ARG A 90 6.49 -9.76 -7.09
C ARG A 90 6.47 -8.35 -7.66
N ALA A 91 5.73 -7.42 -7.06
CA ALA A 91 5.70 -6.03 -7.50
C ALA A 91 7.07 -5.35 -7.43
N VAL A 92 7.83 -5.59 -6.35
CA VAL A 92 9.22 -5.10 -6.23
C VAL A 92 10.11 -5.65 -7.34
N LYS A 93 10.01 -6.94 -7.67
CA LYS A 93 10.76 -7.54 -8.79
C LYS A 93 10.42 -6.89 -10.13
N LEU A 94 9.17 -6.46 -10.32
CA LEU A 94 8.69 -5.85 -11.56
C LEU A 94 9.01 -4.36 -11.71
N GLY A 95 9.56 -3.69 -10.69
CA GLY A 95 10.02 -2.30 -10.82
C GLY A 95 9.51 -1.33 -9.76
N VAL A 96 8.66 -1.78 -8.83
CA VAL A 96 8.20 -0.94 -7.71
C VAL A 96 9.35 -0.65 -6.76
N ARG A 97 9.51 0.62 -6.38
CA ARG A 97 10.59 1.10 -5.49
C ARG A 97 10.08 1.84 -4.26
N LYS A 98 8.80 2.21 -4.23
CA LYS A 98 8.14 2.81 -3.06
C LYS A 98 6.79 2.16 -2.83
N ILE A 99 6.50 1.82 -1.58
CA ILE A 99 5.28 1.11 -1.18
C ILE A 99 4.69 1.85 0.03
N ASN A 100 3.43 2.26 -0.07
CA ASN A 100 2.74 2.96 1.01
C ASN A 100 1.95 1.98 1.87
N ILE A 101 2.25 1.98 3.18
CA ILE A 101 1.55 1.21 4.21
C ILE A 101 1.10 2.16 5.32
N ASP A 102 -0.12 1.97 5.81
CA ASP A 102 -0.68 2.80 6.88
C ASP A 102 -1.74 2.03 7.67
N THR A 103 -2.71 1.43 6.98
CA THR A 103 -3.80 0.69 7.64
C THR A 103 -3.26 -0.43 8.54
N ASP A 104 -2.26 -1.21 8.12
CA ASP A 104 -1.66 -2.26 8.95
C ASP A 104 -1.08 -1.69 10.27
N ILE A 105 -0.51 -0.48 10.21
CA ILE A 105 0.10 0.20 11.37
C ILE A 105 -1.00 0.68 12.32
N ARG A 106 -2.06 1.33 11.79
CA ARG A 106 -3.19 1.79 12.60
C ARG A 106 -3.91 0.63 13.29
N ILE A 107 -4.06 -0.50 12.61
CA ILE A 107 -4.68 -1.71 13.17
C ILE A 107 -3.86 -2.22 14.35
N ALA A 108 -2.56 -2.47 14.15
CA ALA A 108 -1.70 -2.98 15.21
C ALA A 108 -1.62 -2.03 16.43
N PHE A 109 -1.61 -0.72 16.18
CA PHE A 109 -1.68 0.28 17.25
C PHE A 109 -2.97 0.16 18.06
N VAL A 110 -4.13 0.22 17.40
CA VAL A 110 -5.44 0.23 18.06
C VAL A 110 -5.72 -1.08 18.77
N GLU A 111 -5.34 -2.21 18.18
CA GLU A 111 -5.51 -3.53 18.80
C GLU A 111 -4.68 -3.68 20.06
N ALA A 112 -3.41 -3.24 20.03
CA ALA A 112 -2.54 -3.27 21.20
C ALA A 112 -3.06 -2.37 22.35
N VAL A 113 -3.53 -1.16 22.03
CA VAL A 113 -4.16 -0.27 23.04
C VAL A 113 -5.41 -0.90 23.62
N ARG A 114 -6.30 -1.45 22.77
CA ARG A 114 -7.54 -2.11 23.23
C ARG A 114 -7.24 -3.30 24.14
N HIS A 115 -6.29 -4.14 23.76
CA HIS A 115 -5.87 -5.29 24.56
C HIS A 115 -5.35 -4.85 25.93
N PHE A 116 -4.42 -3.89 25.95
CA PHE A 116 -3.85 -3.39 27.20
C PHE A 116 -4.92 -2.84 28.16
N LEU A 117 -5.86 -2.03 27.65
CA LEU A 117 -6.93 -1.45 28.47
C LEU A 117 -7.99 -2.47 28.90
N GLN A 118 -8.14 -3.59 28.19
CA GLN A 118 -8.97 -4.71 28.66
C GLN A 118 -8.32 -5.43 29.84
N GLU A 119 -6.99 -5.54 29.86
CA GLU A 119 -6.24 -6.19 30.93
C GLU A 119 -6.04 -5.29 32.16
N VAL A 120 -5.80 -3.99 31.94
CA VAL A 120 -5.51 -3.01 33.00
C VAL A 120 -6.39 -1.76 32.82
N PRO A 121 -7.71 -1.86 33.07
CA PRO A 121 -8.66 -0.79 32.79
C PRO A 121 -8.47 0.49 33.63
N GLU A 122 -7.84 0.36 34.80
CA GLU A 122 -7.60 1.47 35.73
C GLU A 122 -6.35 2.29 35.37
N GLU A 123 -5.53 1.82 34.41
CA GLU A 123 -4.26 2.47 34.09
C GLU A 123 -4.49 3.76 33.30
N ILE A 124 -3.89 4.84 33.78
CA ILE A 124 -4.03 6.19 33.22
C ILE A 124 -2.72 6.74 32.67
N ASP A 125 -1.57 6.12 32.96
CA ASP A 125 -0.29 6.59 32.45
C ASP A 125 -0.20 6.30 30.95
N PRO A 126 -0.20 7.34 30.09
CA PRO A 126 -0.20 7.15 28.65
C PRO A 126 1.06 6.42 28.17
N ARG A 127 2.17 6.46 28.91
CA ARG A 127 3.39 5.74 28.52
C ARG A 127 3.23 4.24 28.64
N LYS A 128 2.49 3.78 29.66
CA LYS A 128 2.19 2.36 29.86
C LYS A 128 1.14 1.87 28.86
N VAL A 129 0.15 2.69 28.54
CA VAL A 129 -0.87 2.37 27.53
C VAL A 129 -0.28 2.35 26.11
N LEU A 130 0.55 3.33 25.77
CA LEU A 130 1.11 3.49 24.42
C LEU A 130 2.40 2.70 24.19
N GLY A 131 3.07 2.24 25.25
CA GLY A 131 4.27 1.41 25.17
C GLY A 131 4.07 0.13 24.34
N PRO A 132 3.08 -0.72 24.68
CA PRO A 132 2.74 -1.92 23.92
C PRO A 132 2.33 -1.60 22.47
N ALA A 133 1.60 -0.51 22.26
CA ALA A 133 1.19 -0.08 20.92
C ALA A 133 2.40 0.30 20.05
N ARG A 134 3.39 0.99 20.62
CA ARG A 134 4.66 1.30 19.94
C ARG A 134 5.43 0.04 19.57
N GLU A 135 5.44 -0.97 20.44
CA GLU A 135 6.10 -2.25 20.16
C GLU A 135 5.38 -3.01 19.02
N ALA A 136 4.05 -3.05 19.04
CA ALA A 136 3.23 -3.67 18.01
C ALA A 136 3.48 -3.04 16.62
N ILE A 137 3.40 -1.71 16.51
CA ILE A 137 3.69 -1.03 15.23
C ILE A 137 5.13 -1.24 14.77
N THR A 138 6.09 -1.30 15.70
CA THR A 138 7.50 -1.56 15.37
C THR A 138 7.66 -2.96 14.79
N GLY A 139 6.94 -3.95 15.33
CA GLY A 139 6.89 -5.31 14.79
C GLY A 139 6.39 -5.34 13.35
N VAL A 140 5.25 -4.67 13.09
CA VAL A 140 4.66 -4.56 11.73
C VAL A 140 5.64 -3.91 10.76
N ILE A 141 6.20 -2.76 11.12
CA ILE A 141 7.14 -2.02 10.24
C ILE A 141 8.38 -2.86 9.93
N ARG A 142 8.98 -3.53 10.94
CA ARG A 142 10.14 -4.41 10.73
C ARG A 142 9.81 -5.55 9.77
N HIS A 143 8.64 -6.15 9.91
CA HIS A 143 8.19 -7.20 9.01
C HIS A 143 8.05 -6.67 7.58
N LYS A 144 7.37 -5.54 7.37
CA LYS A 144 7.21 -4.94 6.03
C LYS A 144 8.57 -4.56 5.40
N ILE A 145 9.52 -4.03 6.17
CA ILE A 145 10.88 -3.76 5.67
C ILE A 145 11.56 -5.04 5.14
N ARG A 146 11.41 -6.19 5.81
CA ARG A 146 11.96 -7.46 5.33
C ARG A 146 11.31 -7.88 4.01
N VAL A 147 9.99 -7.82 3.94
CA VAL A 147 9.23 -8.13 2.73
C VAL A 147 9.65 -7.25 1.56
N PHE A 148 9.81 -5.94 1.77
CA PHE A 148 10.22 -4.99 0.73
C PHE A 148 11.66 -5.22 0.25
N ARG A 149 12.51 -5.83 1.08
CA ARG A 149 13.87 -6.27 0.73
C ARG A 149 13.91 -7.64 0.05
N GLY A 150 12.77 -8.30 -0.14
CA GLY A 150 12.68 -9.64 -0.73
C GLY A 150 13.07 -10.78 0.22
N GLN A 151 13.10 -10.51 1.53
CA GLN A 151 13.38 -11.50 2.58
C GLN A 151 12.09 -12.19 3.06
#